data_AF-A0AAE0NZB6-F1
#
_entry.id   AF-A0AAE0NZB6-F1
#
_cell.length_a   1.000
_cell.length_b   1.000
_cell.length_c   1.000
_cell.angle_alpha   90.00
_cell.angle_beta   90.00
_cell.angle_gamma   90.00
#
_symmetry.space_group_name_H-M   'P 1'
#
loop_
_entity.id
_entity.type
_entity.pdbx_description
1 polymer ?
#
loop_
_entity_poly.entity_id
_entity_poly.type
_entity_poly.pdbx_seq_one_letter_code
_entity_poly.pdbx_strand_id
1 'polypeptide(L)'
;MKRIRADRWTGQLLAARPLIIGGHSSCRASASLLSAPTRSISSSATSEAEPYDDGTDHTRFPPLERLPNATTLPSPLPERALRSAKLAALHARLSLSQKVPLQTLARTLVDGSADANRQFNNTNLAFVGQTIINYHVTEWLMCRYPRLPMDILYAALAAFAADDALFQVAKSWGIESAAAPGGEVDPGLLQFSLHKPSTTLTQFGYQRTEMEYIEKYKWRRGINSRVMFDDDFGQMVSATPGSKESEEQKMWSEVEAGLFEKERKEMVERSDTEYGTVETRALASKAHAHFTRAVVGAVYAHCGREAGKAFIKSHILSRTLDVSKLFAFKTPTRELALLCAREDFEPPVARLLSETGRLSRTPVFVVGIFSGKDKLGEGVGPNLDHARWKAAMNALKSWYLYSPGDNVRVPSDMLVEGAKPWEPTYIDLGEVISR
;
A
#
# COMPACT_ATOMS: atom_id res chain seq x y z
N MET A 1 -14.01 41.22 -12.11
CA MET A 1 -12.72 41.25 -11.37
C MET A 1 -12.92 42.02 -10.06
N LYS A 2 -12.99 41.31 -8.93
CA LYS A 2 -13.05 41.93 -7.59
C LYS A 2 -11.82 41.42 -6.83
N ARG A 3 -10.86 42.32 -6.59
CA ARG A 3 -9.63 42.04 -5.81
C ARG A 3 -10.00 41.99 -4.33
N ILE A 4 -9.75 40.85 -3.68
CA ILE A 4 -9.85 40.70 -2.23
C ILE A 4 -8.45 40.99 -1.67
N ARG A 5 -8.38 41.94 -0.74
CA ARG A 5 -7.16 42.44 -0.09
C ARG A 5 -6.71 41.43 0.99
N ALA A 6 -5.45 41.01 0.91
CA ALA A 6 -4.79 40.18 1.90
C ALA A 6 -4.03 41.06 2.89
N ASP A 7 -4.73 41.64 3.86
CA ASP A 7 -4.11 42.33 5.00
C ASP A 7 -4.87 41.97 6.27
N ARG A 8 -4.46 40.86 6.91
CA ARG A 8 -4.67 40.56 8.33
C ARG A 8 -3.85 39.33 8.73
N TRP A 9 -2.54 39.41 8.53
CA TRP A 9 -1.58 38.50 9.12
C TRP A 9 -0.69 39.32 10.05
N THR A 10 -1.02 39.28 11.34
CA THR A 10 -0.17 39.64 12.48
C THR A 10 -0.30 38.43 13.41
N GLY A 11 0.71 37.61 13.66
CA GLY A 11 2.06 37.98 14.05
C GLY A 11 2.12 38.04 15.57
N GLN A 12 2.74 37.02 16.17
CA GLN A 12 3.25 36.95 17.55
C GLN A 12 2.23 36.76 18.69
N LEU A 13 2.34 35.67 19.45
CA LEU A 13 3.19 35.66 20.66
C LEU A 13 3.18 34.26 21.33
N LEU A 14 4.37 33.68 21.40
CA LEU A 14 4.77 32.71 22.41
C LEU A 14 4.73 33.37 23.79
N ALA A 15 4.13 32.72 24.77
CA ALA A 15 4.36 33.04 26.18
C ALA A 15 4.24 31.76 27.04
N ALA A 16 5.40 31.20 27.38
CA ALA A 16 5.55 30.26 28.47
C ALA A 16 5.36 31.01 29.81
N ARG A 17 4.53 30.48 30.71
CA ARG A 17 4.39 30.97 32.08
C ARG A 17 5.43 30.29 32.99
N PRO A 18 6.28 31.03 33.72
CA PRO A 18 6.96 30.52 34.90
C PRO A 18 6.08 30.78 36.14
N LEU A 19 5.87 29.76 36.98
CA LEU A 19 5.26 29.94 38.29
C LEU A 19 6.35 30.17 39.35
N ILE A 20 6.05 31.13 40.23
CA ILE A 20 6.90 31.72 41.25
C ILE A 20 7.00 30.83 42.51
N ILE A 21 8.17 30.93 43.15
CA ILE A 21 8.60 30.37 44.44
C ILE A 21 7.88 31.06 45.61
N GLY A 22 7.50 30.30 46.66
CA GLY A 22 7.29 30.86 47.99
C GLY A 22 6.45 29.99 48.92
N GLY A 23 7.10 29.31 49.87
CA GLY A 23 6.41 28.57 50.93
C GLY A 23 7.36 27.73 51.78
N HIS A 24 8.09 28.38 52.68
CA HIS A 24 8.90 27.73 53.69
C HIS A 24 8.04 27.00 54.72
N SER A 25 8.35 25.73 54.96
CA SER A 25 8.04 25.06 56.23
C SER A 25 9.17 24.13 56.60
N SER A 26 9.88 24.50 57.66
CA SER A 26 10.97 23.78 58.29
C SER A 26 10.42 22.57 59.05
N CYS A 27 10.94 21.38 58.80
CA CYS A 27 10.84 20.26 59.73
C CYS A 27 12.15 19.46 59.73
N ARG A 28 12.69 19.32 60.94
CA ARG A 28 14.02 18.80 61.28
C ARG A 28 14.20 17.35 60.84
N ALA A 29 15.41 17.06 60.38
CA ALA A 29 15.92 15.71 60.24
C ALA A 29 16.15 15.08 61.63
N SER A 30 15.62 13.87 61.80
CA SER A 30 16.08 12.91 62.82
C SER A 30 16.36 11.61 62.08
N ALA A 31 17.63 11.23 62.05
CA ALA A 31 18.11 9.99 61.47
C ALA A 31 17.65 8.80 62.32
N SER A 32 17.07 7.80 61.69
CA SER A 32 16.90 6.47 62.28
C SER A 32 17.27 5.43 61.23
N LEU A 33 18.45 4.84 61.43
CA LEU A 33 18.92 3.64 60.75
C LEU A 33 18.03 2.47 61.13
N LEU A 34 17.33 1.89 60.15
CA LEU A 34 16.76 0.55 60.26
C LEU A 34 17.12 -0.22 58.99
N SER A 35 18.07 -1.14 59.15
CA SER A 35 18.40 -2.18 58.20
C SER A 35 17.31 -3.26 58.25
N ALA A 36 16.80 -3.65 57.08
CA ALA A 36 16.06 -4.90 56.91
C ALA A 36 16.29 -5.45 55.49
N PRO A 37 16.27 -6.78 55.34
CA PRO A 37 17.15 -7.48 54.40
C PRO A 37 16.57 -7.59 52.99
N THR A 38 17.46 -7.40 52.00
CA THR A 38 17.26 -7.77 50.61
C THR A 38 17.12 -9.29 50.50
N ARG A 39 15.93 -9.75 50.11
CA ARG A 39 15.70 -11.11 49.63
C ARG A 39 16.43 -11.27 48.29
N SER A 40 17.55 -11.99 48.32
CA SER A 40 18.24 -12.48 47.14
C SER A 40 17.36 -13.50 46.43
N ILE A 41 16.80 -13.13 45.28
CA ILE A 41 16.34 -14.10 44.29
C ILE A 41 17.51 -14.30 43.34
N SER A 42 17.97 -15.53 43.28
CA SER A 42 19.09 -16.03 42.51
C SER A 42 18.95 -15.64 41.04
N SER A 43 19.79 -14.73 40.56
CA SER A 43 20.03 -14.54 39.13
C SER A 43 20.78 -15.77 38.64
N SER A 44 20.14 -16.54 37.76
CA SER A 44 20.80 -17.56 36.95
C SER A 44 22.03 -16.94 36.29
N ALA A 45 23.20 -17.54 36.54
CA ALA A 45 24.46 -17.15 35.94
C ALA A 45 24.34 -17.19 34.41
N THR A 46 24.27 -16.02 33.78
CA THR A 46 24.58 -15.86 32.38
C THR A 46 26.09 -15.96 32.26
N SER A 47 26.57 -16.99 31.57
CA SER A 47 27.95 -17.06 31.09
C SER A 47 28.30 -15.73 30.42
N GLU A 48 29.35 -15.07 30.91
CA GLU A 48 29.97 -13.92 30.24
C GLU A 48 30.38 -14.39 28.85
N ALA A 49 29.61 -14.00 27.84
CA ALA A 49 29.99 -14.17 26.45
C ALA A 49 31.14 -13.19 26.17
N GLU A 50 32.23 -13.72 25.64
CA GLU A 50 33.41 -12.96 25.19
C GLU A 50 32.97 -11.68 24.43
N PRO A 51 33.50 -10.49 24.78
CA PRO A 51 33.23 -9.27 24.04
C PRO A 51 33.69 -9.47 22.59
N TYR A 52 32.77 -9.29 21.63
CA TYR A 52 33.13 -9.17 20.23
C TYR A 52 34.03 -7.93 20.07
N ASP A 53 35.33 -8.16 19.83
CA ASP A 53 36.31 -7.09 19.60
C ASP A 53 36.19 -6.60 18.16
N ASP A 54 35.44 -5.52 17.97
CA ASP A 54 35.23 -4.84 16.68
C ASP A 54 36.46 -4.02 16.24
N GLY A 55 37.61 -4.18 16.91
CA GLY A 55 38.86 -3.45 16.63
C GLY A 55 38.78 -1.94 16.94
N THR A 56 37.71 -1.50 17.62
CA THR A 56 37.51 -0.11 18.02
C THR A 56 37.92 0.12 19.47
N ASP A 57 38.56 1.27 19.73
CA ASP A 57 38.91 1.67 21.08
C ASP A 57 37.64 2.05 21.86
N HIS A 58 37.01 1.05 22.50
CA HIS A 58 35.80 1.20 23.29
C HIS A 58 35.95 2.16 24.49
N THR A 59 37.18 2.53 24.87
CA THR A 59 37.44 3.55 25.88
C THR A 59 37.25 4.96 25.34
N ARG A 60 37.55 5.17 24.06
CA ARG A 60 37.36 6.45 23.34
C ARG A 60 35.95 6.60 22.81
N PHE A 61 35.37 5.51 22.30
CA PHE A 61 34.03 5.48 21.73
C PHE A 61 33.18 4.44 22.45
N PRO A 62 32.59 4.81 23.62
CA PRO A 62 31.68 3.90 24.30
C PRO A 62 30.45 3.63 23.40
N PRO A 63 29.96 2.40 23.33
CA PRO A 63 28.77 2.09 22.55
C PRO A 63 27.57 2.88 23.10
N LEU A 64 26.72 3.39 22.20
CA LEU A 64 25.51 4.14 22.58
C LEU A 64 24.62 3.33 23.53
N GLU A 65 24.56 2.02 23.32
CA GLU A 65 23.90 1.06 24.21
C GLU A 65 24.70 -0.24 24.29
N ARG A 66 24.80 -0.81 25.49
CA ARG A 66 25.41 -2.14 25.70
C ARG A 66 24.35 -3.21 25.49
N LEU A 67 24.47 -3.96 24.40
CA LEU A 67 23.54 -5.03 24.04
C LEU A 67 24.29 -6.35 23.92
N PRO A 68 24.44 -7.13 25.01
CA PRO A 68 25.02 -8.45 24.93
C PRO A 68 24.03 -9.33 24.16
N ASN A 69 24.38 -9.74 22.94
CA ASN A 69 23.61 -10.60 22.03
C ASN A 69 22.55 -9.93 21.13
N ALA A 70 22.49 -8.60 20.99
CA ALA A 70 21.53 -8.02 20.02
C ALA A 70 21.94 -8.19 18.55
N THR A 71 23.24 -8.35 18.28
CA THR A 71 23.78 -8.54 16.93
C THR A 71 23.38 -9.90 16.33
N THR A 72 23.06 -10.89 17.15
CA THR A 72 22.65 -12.23 16.68
C THR A 72 21.15 -12.36 16.49
N LEU A 73 20.34 -11.43 17.04
CA LEU A 73 18.89 -11.46 16.90
C LEU A 73 18.48 -10.92 15.52
N PRO A 74 17.46 -11.51 14.88
CA PRO A 74 16.98 -11.06 13.56
C PRO A 74 16.31 -9.69 13.61
N SER A 75 15.69 -9.37 14.73
CA SER A 75 14.92 -8.14 14.96
C SER A 75 15.07 -7.68 16.42
N PRO A 76 14.86 -6.38 16.72
CA PRO A 76 15.04 -5.86 18.06
C PRO A 76 13.97 -6.36 19.03
N LEU A 77 14.34 -6.46 20.31
CA LEU A 77 13.40 -6.90 21.36
C LEU A 77 12.22 -5.93 21.51
N PRO A 78 11.00 -6.41 21.82
CA PRO A 78 9.81 -5.56 21.95
C PRO A 78 9.95 -4.44 22.99
N GLU A 79 10.69 -4.67 24.09
CA GLU A 79 10.90 -3.67 25.14
C GLU A 79 11.71 -2.47 24.65
N ARG A 80 12.59 -2.68 23.65
CA ARG A 80 13.40 -1.63 23.02
C ARG A 80 12.54 -0.59 22.31
N ALA A 81 11.35 -0.98 21.83
CA ALA A 81 10.42 -0.08 21.16
C ALA A 81 10.01 1.12 22.03
N LEU A 82 9.98 0.95 23.36
CA LEU A 82 9.61 2.03 24.30
C LEU A 82 10.66 3.13 24.41
N ARG A 83 11.92 2.85 24.05
CA ARG A 83 13.04 3.81 24.10
C ARG A 83 13.27 4.53 22.78
N SER A 84 12.62 4.09 21.70
CA SER A 84 12.80 4.65 20.36
C SER A 84 12.07 5.98 20.20
N ALA A 85 12.84 7.05 19.95
CA ALA A 85 12.28 8.35 19.59
C ALA A 85 11.62 8.34 18.20
N LYS A 86 12.15 7.54 17.26
CA LYS A 86 11.60 7.42 15.90
C LYS A 86 10.19 6.84 15.91
N LEU A 87 9.95 5.80 16.71
CA LEU A 87 8.61 5.22 16.88
C LEU A 87 7.63 6.19 17.53
N ALA A 88 8.03 6.87 18.60
CA ALA A 88 7.19 7.87 19.25
C ALA A 88 6.80 9.01 18.27
N ALA A 89 7.76 9.46 17.46
CA ALA A 89 7.51 10.46 16.43
C ALA A 89 6.57 9.95 15.32
N LEU A 90 6.75 8.71 14.86
CA LEU A 90 5.88 8.09 13.85
C LEU A 90 4.44 7.93 14.38
N HIS A 91 4.30 7.45 15.61
CA HIS A 91 3.00 7.27 16.28
C HIS A 91 2.23 8.60 16.36
N ALA A 92 2.90 9.66 16.80
CA ALA A 92 2.33 11.00 16.87
C ALA A 92 2.01 11.59 15.47
N ARG A 93 2.89 11.39 14.49
CA ARG A 93 2.72 11.91 13.12
C ARG A 93 1.49 11.31 12.43
N LEU A 94 1.27 10.02 12.61
CA LEU A 94 0.10 9.31 12.08
C LEU A 94 -1.18 9.56 12.91
N SER A 95 -1.08 10.32 14.00
CA SER A 95 -2.17 10.58 14.94
C SER A 95 -2.84 9.28 15.43
N LEU A 96 -2.03 8.25 15.70
CA LEU A 96 -2.55 6.96 16.16
C LEU A 96 -3.14 7.09 17.56
N SER A 97 -4.17 6.29 17.83
CA SER A 97 -4.74 6.20 19.17
C SER A 97 -3.72 5.64 20.16
N GLN A 98 -3.80 6.09 21.42
CA GLN A 98 -3.02 5.54 22.54
C GLN A 98 -3.33 4.04 22.79
N LYS A 99 -4.43 3.52 22.23
CA LYS A 99 -4.76 2.08 22.26
C LYS A 99 -3.75 1.23 21.48
N VAL A 100 -3.05 1.80 20.50
CA VAL A 100 -2.00 1.12 19.75
C VAL A 100 -0.68 1.34 20.49
N PRO A 101 -0.11 0.30 21.14
CA PRO A 101 1.15 0.44 21.86
C PRO A 101 2.34 0.52 20.89
N LEU A 102 3.44 1.12 21.33
CA LEU A 102 4.66 1.28 20.52
C LEU A 102 5.26 -0.06 20.10
N GLN A 103 5.08 -1.12 20.89
CA GLN A 103 5.53 -2.47 20.58
C GLN A 103 4.79 -3.06 19.37
N THR A 104 3.48 -2.83 19.25
CA THR A 104 2.73 -3.25 18.06
C THR A 104 3.19 -2.46 16.84
N LEU A 105 3.42 -1.16 16.99
CA LEU A 105 3.95 -0.34 15.90
C LEU A 105 5.34 -0.81 15.45
N ALA A 106 6.22 -1.14 16.39
CA ALA A 106 7.53 -1.73 16.09
C ALA A 106 7.40 -3.03 15.29
N ARG A 107 6.48 -3.91 15.69
CA ARG A 107 6.20 -5.16 14.96
C ARG A 107 5.81 -4.92 13.50
N THR A 108 5.11 -3.82 13.18
CA THR A 108 4.73 -3.53 11.78
C THR A 108 5.93 -3.25 10.88
N LEU A 109 7.07 -2.80 11.44
CA LEU A 109 8.30 -2.46 10.73
C LEU A 109 9.24 -3.65 10.52
N VAL A 110 8.94 -4.82 11.08
CA VAL A 110 9.73 -6.04 10.88
C VAL A 110 9.08 -6.88 9.79
N ASP A 111 9.69 -6.92 8.61
CA ASP A 111 9.20 -7.71 7.48
C ASP A 111 9.47 -9.23 7.66
N GLY A 112 8.70 -10.08 6.97
CA GLY A 112 8.91 -11.54 6.99
C GLY A 112 10.25 -12.00 6.40
N SER A 113 10.92 -11.15 5.60
CA SER A 113 12.30 -11.40 5.16
C SER A 113 13.33 -11.23 6.28
N ALA A 114 13.13 -10.25 7.17
CA ALA A 114 14.02 -9.97 8.30
C ALA A 114 13.88 -11.01 9.41
N ASP A 115 12.64 -11.34 9.78
CA ASP A 115 12.35 -12.31 10.84
C ASP A 115 11.43 -13.43 10.34
N ALA A 116 11.92 -14.66 10.42
CA ALA A 116 11.18 -15.85 10.03
C ALA A 116 10.01 -16.16 11.00
N ASN A 117 10.08 -15.69 12.25
CA ASN A 117 9.03 -15.95 13.22
C ASN A 117 7.80 -15.05 12.98
N ARG A 118 6.66 -15.69 12.74
CA ARG A 118 5.36 -15.04 12.48
C ARG A 118 4.86 -14.16 13.63
N GLN A 119 5.36 -14.39 14.85
CA GLN A 119 4.98 -13.61 16.03
C GLN A 119 5.66 -12.24 16.07
N PHE A 120 6.87 -12.12 15.54
CA PHE A 120 7.65 -10.88 15.56
C PHE A 120 7.65 -10.14 14.22
N ASN A 121 7.25 -10.80 13.13
CA ASN A 121 7.08 -10.15 11.83
C ASN A 121 5.67 -9.58 11.61
N ASN A 122 5.57 -8.76 10.55
CA ASN A 122 4.37 -8.02 10.15
C ASN A 122 3.43 -8.80 9.20
N THR A 123 3.79 -10.01 8.78
CA THR A 123 3.08 -10.76 7.70
C THR A 123 1.58 -10.92 7.95
N ASN A 124 1.20 -11.36 9.16
CA ASN A 124 -0.20 -11.55 9.54
C ASN A 124 -0.98 -10.23 9.64
N LEU A 125 -0.32 -9.17 10.13
CA LEU A 125 -0.93 -7.84 10.22
C LEU A 125 -1.13 -7.24 8.83
N ALA A 126 -0.16 -7.44 7.93
CA ALA A 126 -0.23 -7.02 6.55
C ALA A 126 -1.35 -7.73 5.79
N PHE A 127 -1.57 -9.03 6.01
CA PHE A 127 -2.70 -9.75 5.44
C PHE A 127 -4.05 -9.15 5.84
N VAL A 128 -4.28 -8.95 7.15
CA VAL A 128 -5.52 -8.35 7.65
C VAL A 128 -5.71 -6.93 7.09
N GLY A 129 -4.65 -6.13 7.10
CA GLY A 129 -4.68 -4.78 6.54
C GLY A 129 -4.98 -4.76 5.04
N GLN A 130 -4.38 -5.66 4.27
CA GLN A 130 -4.65 -5.80 2.84
C GLN A 130 -6.13 -6.05 2.57
N THR A 131 -6.74 -7.00 3.27
CA THR A 131 -8.16 -7.32 3.11
C THR A 131 -9.04 -6.09 3.38
N ILE A 132 -8.76 -5.35 4.45
CA ILE A 132 -9.56 -4.19 4.86
C ILE A 132 -9.39 -3.03 3.87
N ILE A 133 -8.16 -2.75 3.42
CA ILE A 133 -7.88 -1.72 2.41
C ILE A 133 -8.62 -2.06 1.11
N ASN A 134 -8.41 -3.27 0.60
CA ASN A 134 -8.96 -3.69 -0.69
C ASN A 134 -10.50 -3.69 -0.66
N TYR A 135 -11.10 -4.15 0.44
CA TYR A 135 -12.55 -4.09 0.65
C TYR A 135 -13.09 -2.64 0.60
N HIS A 136 -12.53 -1.74 1.42
CA HIS A 136 -13.03 -0.36 1.50
C HIS A 136 -12.77 0.47 0.24
N VAL A 137 -11.65 0.23 -0.45
CA VAL A 137 -11.37 0.89 -1.73
C VAL A 137 -12.32 0.39 -2.81
N THR A 138 -12.56 -0.92 -2.88
CA THR A 138 -13.42 -1.52 -3.90
C THR A 138 -14.89 -1.13 -3.72
N GLU A 139 -15.43 -1.19 -2.49
CA GLU A 139 -16.82 -0.75 -2.25
C GLU A 139 -17.02 0.73 -2.62
N TRP A 140 -16.01 1.57 -2.33
CA TRP A 140 -16.06 2.98 -2.66
C TRP A 140 -16.00 3.20 -4.18
N LEU A 141 -15.10 2.52 -4.89
CA LEU A 141 -15.00 2.59 -6.35
C LEU A 141 -16.29 2.14 -7.03
N MET A 142 -16.90 1.04 -6.58
CA MET A 142 -18.16 0.53 -7.14
C MET A 142 -19.34 1.46 -6.89
N CYS A 143 -19.44 2.05 -5.69
CA CYS A 143 -20.50 3.02 -5.40
C CYS A 143 -20.28 4.35 -6.16
N ARG A 144 -19.03 4.78 -6.30
CA ARG A 144 -18.66 6.02 -6.98
C ARG A 144 -18.81 5.94 -8.49
N TYR A 145 -18.39 4.83 -9.10
CA TYR A 145 -18.41 4.57 -10.53
C TYR A 145 -19.04 3.19 -10.81
N PRO A 146 -20.38 3.05 -10.71
CA PRO A 146 -21.05 1.76 -10.80
C PRO A 146 -21.00 1.11 -12.18
N ARG A 147 -20.59 1.85 -13.22
CA ARG A 147 -20.47 1.38 -14.61
C ARG A 147 -19.03 1.09 -15.01
N LEU A 148 -18.08 1.07 -14.08
CA LEU A 148 -16.67 0.96 -14.42
C LEU A 148 -16.34 -0.44 -15.01
N PRO A 149 -15.67 -0.52 -16.18
CA PRO A 149 -15.13 -1.77 -16.72
C PRO A 149 -14.24 -2.52 -15.73
N MET A 150 -14.27 -3.85 -15.76
CA MET A 150 -13.59 -4.66 -14.73
C MET A 150 -12.07 -4.50 -14.77
N ASP A 151 -11.46 -4.46 -15.96
CA ASP A 151 -10.02 -4.22 -16.10
C ASP A 151 -9.60 -2.85 -15.54
N ILE A 152 -10.47 -1.84 -15.67
CA ILE A 152 -10.22 -0.49 -15.16
C ILE A 152 -10.45 -0.44 -13.65
N LEU A 153 -11.41 -1.20 -13.12
CA LEU A 153 -11.60 -1.37 -11.69
C LEU A 153 -10.35 -1.96 -11.03
N TYR A 154 -9.75 -3.00 -11.61
CA TYR A 154 -8.48 -3.56 -11.14
C TYR A 154 -7.35 -2.53 -11.18
N ALA A 155 -7.20 -1.81 -12.30
CA ALA A 155 -6.19 -0.77 -12.43
C ALA A 155 -6.39 0.39 -11.43
N ALA A 156 -7.63 0.79 -11.18
CA ALA A 156 -7.97 1.81 -10.21
C ALA A 156 -7.70 1.34 -8.78
N LEU A 157 -8.10 0.11 -8.44
CA LEU A 157 -7.79 -0.51 -7.16
C LEU A 157 -6.27 -0.62 -6.94
N ALA A 158 -5.52 -1.03 -7.96
CA ALA A 158 -4.06 -1.09 -7.92
C ALA A 158 -3.45 0.31 -7.72
N ALA A 159 -3.93 1.33 -8.43
CA ALA A 159 -3.48 2.71 -8.22
C ALA A 159 -3.75 3.19 -6.78
N PHE A 160 -4.77 2.64 -6.11
CA PHE A 160 -5.09 2.95 -4.71
C PHE A 160 -4.30 2.13 -3.67
N ALA A 161 -4.13 0.83 -3.89
CA ALA A 161 -3.73 -0.13 -2.85
C ALA A 161 -2.64 -1.14 -3.27
N ALA A 162 -2.12 -1.06 -4.50
CA ALA A 162 -0.97 -1.87 -4.92
C ALA A 162 0.32 -1.42 -4.21
N ASP A 163 1.36 -2.24 -4.38
CA ASP A 163 2.63 -2.07 -3.67
C ASP A 163 3.27 -0.70 -3.94
N ASP A 164 3.29 -0.25 -5.19
CA ASP A 164 3.87 1.05 -5.56
C ASP A 164 3.11 2.24 -4.97
N ALA A 165 1.77 2.14 -4.93
CA ALA A 165 0.92 3.18 -4.35
C ALA A 165 1.16 3.31 -2.84
N LEU A 166 1.26 2.16 -2.16
CA LEU A 166 1.50 2.07 -0.73
C LEU A 166 2.95 2.41 -0.36
N PHE A 167 3.92 2.12 -1.23
CA PHE A 167 5.29 2.57 -1.09
C PHE A 167 5.38 4.10 -0.98
N GLN A 168 4.66 4.82 -1.85
CA GLN A 168 4.61 6.29 -1.78
C GLN A 168 3.94 6.78 -0.48
N VAL A 169 2.91 6.08 -0.01
CA VAL A 169 2.28 6.39 1.28
C VAL A 169 3.27 6.18 2.44
N ALA A 170 3.99 5.06 2.47
CA ALA A 170 5.02 4.79 3.48
C ALA A 170 6.10 5.88 3.49
N LYS A 171 6.56 6.29 2.30
CA LYS A 171 7.55 7.35 2.15
C LYS A 171 7.01 8.70 2.64
N SER A 172 5.74 9.00 2.38
CA SER A 172 5.09 10.22 2.88
C SER A 172 4.99 10.27 4.41
N TRP A 173 4.95 9.11 5.07
CA TRP A 173 4.96 9.01 6.52
C TRP A 173 6.36 9.20 7.13
N GLY A 174 7.40 9.35 6.30
CA GLY A 174 8.78 9.57 6.74
C GLY A 174 9.43 8.32 7.32
N ILE A 175 9.20 7.17 6.68
CA ILE A 175 9.77 5.89 7.10
C ILE A 175 11.10 5.68 6.39
N GLU A 176 12.10 5.40 7.21
CA GLU A 176 13.46 5.08 6.77
C GLU A 176 13.67 3.57 6.81
N SER A 177 14.34 3.03 5.80
CA SER A 177 14.77 1.64 5.76
C SER A 177 16.07 1.45 6.55
N ALA A 178 16.18 0.34 7.27
CA ALA A 178 17.45 -0.13 7.79
C ALA A 178 18.36 -0.58 6.64
N ALA A 179 19.67 -0.48 6.83
CA ALA A 179 20.64 -0.98 5.84
C ALA A 179 20.61 -2.51 5.77
N ALA A 180 20.64 -3.17 6.94
CA ALA A 180 20.48 -4.60 7.11
C ALA A 180 19.55 -4.88 8.30
N PRO A 181 18.81 -6.00 8.28
CA PRO A 181 18.01 -6.42 9.43
C PRO A 181 18.92 -6.90 10.56
N GLY A 182 18.58 -6.54 11.80
CA GLY A 182 19.33 -6.95 12.99
C GLY A 182 18.75 -6.39 14.28
N GLY A 183 19.02 -7.06 15.40
CA GLY A 183 18.50 -6.67 16.72
C GLY A 183 19.12 -5.42 17.32
N GLU A 184 20.28 -4.99 16.81
CA GLU A 184 20.95 -3.74 17.22
C GLU A 184 20.25 -2.48 16.70
N VAL A 185 19.59 -2.61 15.55
CA VAL A 185 18.96 -1.52 14.82
C VAL A 185 17.79 -0.94 15.65
N ASP A 186 17.61 0.37 15.59
CA ASP A 186 16.46 1.03 16.22
C ASP A 186 15.14 0.45 15.66
N PRO A 187 14.21 -0.02 16.52
CA PRO A 187 12.88 -0.48 16.11
C PRO A 187 12.06 0.49 15.25
N GLY A 188 12.42 1.78 15.21
CA GLY A 188 11.78 2.79 14.37
C GLY A 188 12.16 2.78 12.88
N LEU A 189 13.04 1.86 12.46
CA LEU A 189 13.45 1.67 11.07
C LEU A 189 12.74 0.46 10.44
N LEU A 190 12.40 0.55 9.16
CA LEU A 190 11.83 -0.57 8.41
C LEU A 190 12.92 -1.59 8.10
N GLN A 191 12.78 -2.80 8.63
CA GLN A 191 13.76 -3.87 8.52
C GLN A 191 13.28 -4.94 7.54
N PHE A 192 14.06 -5.18 6.49
CA PHE A 192 13.85 -6.23 5.51
C PHE A 192 15.20 -6.66 4.93
N SER A 193 15.25 -7.87 4.37
CA SER A 193 16.44 -8.34 3.64
C SER A 193 16.25 -8.10 2.14
N LEU A 194 17.31 -7.64 1.47
CA LEU A 194 17.33 -7.50 0.01
C LEU A 194 17.69 -8.80 -0.71
N HIS A 195 18.35 -9.72 -0.02
CA HIS A 195 18.83 -10.99 -0.60
C HIS A 195 17.80 -12.09 -0.49
N LYS A 196 17.00 -12.07 0.59
CA LYS A 196 15.94 -13.03 0.81
C LYS A 196 14.63 -12.43 0.31
N PRO A 197 13.90 -13.07 -0.62
CA PRO A 197 12.61 -12.57 -1.02
C PRO A 197 11.67 -12.51 0.18
N SER A 198 10.91 -11.42 0.29
CA SER A 198 9.85 -11.29 1.30
C SER A 198 8.92 -12.49 1.24
N THR A 199 8.50 -12.96 2.42
CA THR A 199 7.41 -13.93 2.53
C THR A 199 6.22 -13.41 1.73
N THR A 200 5.74 -14.22 0.78
CA THR A 200 4.51 -13.90 0.03
C THR A 200 3.36 -13.87 1.02
N LEU A 201 2.60 -12.78 1.04
CA LEU A 201 1.37 -12.73 1.82
C LEU A 201 0.44 -13.83 1.30
N THR A 202 -0.27 -14.48 2.21
CA THR A 202 -1.36 -15.38 1.84
C THR A 202 -2.40 -14.58 1.06
N GLN A 203 -2.77 -15.03 -0.13
CA GLN A 203 -3.78 -14.39 -0.97
C GLN A 203 -4.98 -15.33 -1.10
N PHE A 204 -6.14 -14.78 -1.47
CA PHE A 204 -7.35 -15.58 -1.70
C PHE A 204 -7.36 -16.26 -3.08
N GLY A 205 -6.61 -15.73 -4.05
CA GLY A 205 -6.51 -16.28 -5.40
C GLY A 205 -5.87 -17.68 -5.43
N TYR A 206 -6.21 -18.45 -6.47
CA TYR A 206 -5.76 -19.82 -6.65
C TYR A 206 -4.76 -19.93 -7.81
N GLN A 207 -3.74 -20.77 -7.64
CA GLN A 207 -2.81 -21.06 -8.72
C GLN A 207 -3.54 -21.75 -9.89
N ARG A 208 -3.40 -21.17 -11.09
CA ARG A 208 -3.93 -21.75 -12.33
C ARG A 208 -3.12 -22.97 -12.75
N THR A 209 -3.81 -24.01 -13.23
CA THR A 209 -3.18 -25.19 -13.81
C THR A 209 -2.38 -24.87 -15.06
N GLU A 210 -2.86 -23.92 -15.85
CA GLU A 210 -2.33 -23.52 -17.15
C GLU A 210 -1.32 -22.36 -17.07
N MET A 211 -0.90 -21.93 -15.89
CA MET A 211 0.02 -20.79 -15.68
C MET A 211 1.27 -20.87 -16.57
N GLU A 212 1.96 -22.01 -16.56
CA GLU A 212 3.19 -22.20 -17.34
C GLU A 212 2.94 -22.03 -18.84
N TYR A 213 1.78 -22.48 -19.33
CA TYR A 213 1.41 -22.35 -20.72
C TYR A 213 0.98 -20.92 -21.06
N ILE A 214 0.36 -20.19 -20.13
CA ILE A 214 0.05 -18.76 -20.30
C ILE A 214 1.34 -17.97 -20.48
N GLU A 215 2.35 -18.19 -19.64
CA GLU A 215 3.62 -17.46 -19.73
C GLU A 215 4.42 -17.86 -20.98
N LYS A 216 4.57 -19.16 -21.24
CA LYS A 216 5.37 -19.68 -22.35
C LYS A 216 4.72 -19.47 -23.72
N TYR A 217 3.43 -19.74 -23.84
CA TYR A 217 2.71 -19.77 -25.12
C TYR A 217 1.69 -18.65 -25.27
N LYS A 218 1.63 -17.70 -24.33
CA LYS A 218 0.70 -16.55 -24.36
C LYS A 218 -0.76 -16.96 -24.52
N TRP A 219 -1.15 -18.03 -23.83
CA TRP A 219 -2.54 -18.49 -23.81
C TRP A 219 -3.48 -17.39 -23.32
N ARG A 220 -4.70 -17.35 -23.87
CA ARG A 220 -5.69 -16.33 -23.53
C ARG A 220 -6.15 -16.51 -22.08
N ARG A 221 -6.00 -15.46 -21.29
CA ARG A 221 -6.59 -15.32 -19.94
C ARG A 221 -7.86 -14.47 -20.02
N GLY A 222 -9.00 -15.04 -19.65
CA GLY A 222 -10.29 -14.32 -19.60
C GLY A 222 -10.38 -13.36 -18.41
N ILE A 223 -11.20 -12.30 -18.52
CA ILE A 223 -11.41 -11.31 -17.45
C ILE A 223 -12.25 -11.90 -16.31
N ASN A 224 -13.33 -12.61 -16.65
CA ASN A 224 -14.24 -13.20 -15.64
C ASN A 224 -13.53 -14.21 -14.74
N SER A 225 -12.59 -14.98 -15.28
CA SER A 225 -11.83 -15.95 -14.49
C SER A 225 -10.83 -15.28 -13.54
N ARG A 226 -10.50 -13.99 -13.72
CA ARG A 226 -9.56 -13.29 -12.82
C ARG A 226 -10.16 -13.09 -11.43
N VAL A 227 -11.48 -12.88 -11.34
CA VAL A 227 -12.19 -12.64 -10.07
C VAL A 227 -11.96 -13.76 -9.05
N MET A 228 -11.77 -15.01 -9.50
CA MET A 228 -11.62 -16.18 -8.64
C MET A 228 -10.18 -16.66 -8.51
N PHE A 229 -9.44 -16.73 -9.62
CA PHE A 229 -8.11 -17.35 -9.62
C PHE A 229 -6.97 -16.34 -9.41
N ASP A 230 -7.13 -15.10 -9.89
CA ASP A 230 -6.07 -14.10 -9.80
C ASP A 230 -6.12 -13.40 -8.44
N ASP A 231 -5.13 -12.54 -8.17
CA ASP A 231 -5.12 -11.70 -6.97
C ASP A 231 -6.18 -10.59 -7.04
N ASP A 232 -6.34 -9.84 -5.93
CA ASP A 232 -7.29 -8.74 -5.83
C ASP A 232 -7.08 -7.65 -6.91
N PHE A 233 -5.88 -7.58 -7.51
CA PHE A 233 -5.51 -6.62 -8.54
C PHE A 233 -5.57 -7.21 -9.97
N GLY A 234 -6.06 -8.44 -10.14
CA GLY A 234 -6.15 -9.12 -11.44
C GLY A 234 -4.82 -9.65 -12.00
N GLN A 235 -3.79 -9.77 -11.16
CA GLN A 235 -2.49 -10.37 -11.48
C GLN A 235 -2.49 -11.87 -11.14
N MET A 236 -1.75 -12.65 -11.92
CA MET A 236 -1.70 -14.10 -11.69
C MET A 236 -0.92 -14.38 -10.40
N VAL A 237 -1.47 -15.25 -9.55
CA VAL A 237 -0.76 -15.72 -8.35
C VAL A 237 0.42 -16.57 -8.82
N SER A 238 1.65 -16.10 -8.59
CA SER A 238 2.87 -16.86 -8.90
C SER A 238 2.92 -18.14 -8.07
N ALA A 239 3.47 -19.21 -8.64
CA ALA A 239 3.79 -20.40 -7.86
C ALA A 239 4.72 -19.99 -6.71
N THR A 240 4.41 -20.40 -5.48
CA THR A 240 5.40 -20.28 -4.41
C THR A 240 6.61 -21.10 -4.84
N PRO A 241 7.85 -20.59 -4.73
CA PRO A 241 9.04 -21.32 -5.19
C PRO A 241 9.32 -22.67 -4.47
N GLY A 242 8.40 -23.16 -3.63
CA GLY A 242 8.52 -24.41 -2.88
C GLY A 242 7.48 -25.49 -3.21
N SER A 243 6.65 -25.36 -4.26
CA SER A 243 5.58 -26.34 -4.55
C SER A 243 5.77 -27.17 -5.81
N LYS A 244 6.97 -27.22 -6.40
CA LYS A 244 7.28 -28.12 -7.53
C LYS A 244 8.69 -28.69 -7.43
N GLU A 245 8.85 -29.71 -6.58
CA GLU A 245 9.85 -30.75 -6.85
C GLU A 245 9.12 -31.93 -7.48
N SER A 246 9.20 -32.01 -8.81
CA SER A 246 8.86 -33.24 -9.55
C SER A 246 9.79 -34.36 -9.08
N GLU A 247 9.29 -35.59 -8.95
CA GLU A 247 10.08 -36.73 -8.44
C GLU A 247 11.35 -37.04 -9.27
N GLU A 248 11.43 -36.60 -10.53
CA GLU A 248 12.64 -36.69 -11.37
C GLU A 248 13.68 -35.59 -11.10
N GLN A 249 13.27 -34.45 -10.51
CA GLN A 249 14.16 -33.35 -10.12
C GLN A 249 14.83 -33.57 -8.76
N LYS A 250 14.28 -34.40 -7.87
CA LYS A 250 14.91 -34.71 -6.57
C LYS A 250 16.30 -35.31 -6.69
N MET A 251 16.54 -36.12 -7.73
CA MET A 251 17.81 -36.83 -7.92
C MET A 251 18.92 -35.95 -8.53
N TRP A 252 18.56 -34.94 -9.33
CA TRP A 252 19.50 -33.91 -9.81
C TRP A 252 19.65 -32.75 -8.80
N SER A 253 18.61 -32.49 -8.01
CA SER A 253 18.57 -31.47 -6.96
C SER A 253 19.52 -31.75 -5.79
N GLU A 254 19.82 -32.99 -5.41
CA GLU A 254 20.76 -33.23 -4.30
C GLU A 254 22.22 -32.88 -4.67
N VAL A 255 22.58 -33.02 -5.95
CA VAL A 255 23.92 -32.68 -6.46
C VAL A 255 24.01 -31.20 -6.84
N GLU A 256 22.96 -30.63 -7.44
CA GLU A 256 22.85 -29.18 -7.69
C GLU A 256 22.68 -28.38 -6.39
N ALA A 257 21.95 -28.86 -5.39
CA ALA A 257 21.80 -28.18 -4.11
C ALA A 257 23.16 -27.97 -3.44
N GLY A 258 24.08 -28.93 -3.50
CA GLY A 258 25.44 -28.77 -2.97
C GLY A 258 26.26 -27.68 -3.68
N LEU A 259 26.05 -27.46 -4.99
CA LEU A 259 26.68 -26.37 -5.75
C LEU A 259 25.96 -25.03 -5.52
N PHE A 260 24.62 -25.02 -5.55
CA PHE A 260 23.79 -23.85 -5.30
C PHE A 260 23.88 -23.35 -3.86
N GLU A 261 24.08 -24.21 -2.85
CA GLU A 261 24.34 -23.78 -1.46
C GLU A 261 25.68 -23.05 -1.37
N LYS A 262 26.65 -23.46 -2.19
CA LYS A 262 27.99 -22.88 -2.26
C LYS A 262 27.98 -21.56 -3.02
N GLU A 263 27.28 -21.49 -4.15
CA GLU A 263 27.03 -20.26 -4.91
C GLU A 263 26.14 -19.27 -4.15
N ARG A 264 25.15 -19.76 -3.38
CA ARG A 264 24.30 -18.94 -2.50
C ARG A 264 25.09 -18.42 -1.31
N LYS A 265 25.98 -19.21 -0.72
CA LYS A 265 26.92 -18.74 0.32
C LYS A 265 27.91 -17.72 -0.25
N GLU A 266 28.42 -17.95 -1.46
CA GLU A 266 29.28 -16.98 -2.17
C GLU A 266 28.53 -15.71 -2.60
N MET A 267 27.25 -15.78 -2.97
CA MET A 267 26.40 -14.61 -3.23
C MET A 267 26.11 -13.86 -1.94
N VAL A 268 25.76 -14.55 -0.85
CA VAL A 268 25.55 -13.95 0.47
C VAL A 268 26.82 -13.25 0.97
N GLU A 269 28.02 -13.80 0.71
CA GLU A 269 29.31 -13.15 1.01
C GLU A 269 29.68 -12.00 0.04
N ARG A 270 29.22 -11.99 -1.21
CA ARG A 270 29.51 -10.91 -2.20
C ARG A 270 28.52 -9.74 -2.19
N SER A 271 27.34 -9.93 -1.59
CA SER A 271 26.14 -9.13 -1.91
C SER A 271 26.06 -7.70 -1.36
N ASP A 272 26.94 -7.29 -0.44
CA ASP A 272 26.99 -5.89 0.03
C ASP A 272 27.77 -4.96 -0.92
N THR A 273 28.35 -5.50 -2.00
CA THR A 273 29.20 -4.75 -2.95
C THR A 273 28.52 -4.45 -4.29
N GLU A 274 27.30 -4.93 -4.53
CA GLU A 274 26.58 -4.76 -5.80
C GLU A 274 25.61 -3.57 -5.80
N TYR A 275 25.46 -2.92 -6.96
CA TYR A 275 24.46 -1.87 -7.17
C TYR A 275 23.03 -2.44 -7.17
N GLY A 276 22.06 -1.65 -6.70
CA GLY A 276 20.65 -2.06 -6.65
C GLY A 276 20.06 -2.45 -8.00
N THR A 277 19.59 -3.70 -8.09
CA THR A 277 18.89 -4.33 -9.23
C THR A 277 17.40 -3.94 -9.31
N VAL A 278 16.70 -4.39 -10.37
CA VAL A 278 15.24 -4.20 -10.49
C VAL A 278 14.48 -5.01 -9.44
N GLU A 279 14.95 -6.21 -9.13
CA GLU A 279 14.33 -7.11 -8.16
C GLU A 279 14.47 -6.58 -6.73
N THR A 280 15.66 -6.11 -6.35
CA THR A 280 15.90 -5.51 -5.03
C THR A 280 15.05 -4.25 -4.82
N ARG A 281 14.82 -3.45 -5.87
CA ARG A 281 13.87 -2.32 -5.82
C ARG A 281 12.42 -2.77 -5.62
N ALA A 282 12.00 -3.83 -6.30
CA ALA A 282 10.67 -4.40 -6.13
C ALA A 282 10.47 -4.97 -4.71
N LEU A 283 11.47 -5.66 -4.17
CA LEU A 283 11.47 -6.17 -2.80
C LEU A 283 11.36 -5.03 -1.77
N ALA A 284 12.13 -3.96 -1.95
CA ALA A 284 12.03 -2.78 -1.09
C ALA A 284 10.63 -2.14 -1.17
N SER A 285 10.10 -1.90 -2.39
CA SER A 285 8.74 -1.37 -2.59
C SER A 285 7.69 -2.22 -1.86
N LYS A 286 7.80 -3.55 -1.98
CA LYS A 286 6.92 -4.51 -1.33
C LYS A 286 7.01 -4.48 0.20
N ALA A 287 8.21 -4.36 0.79
CA ALA A 287 8.38 -4.25 2.23
C ALA A 287 7.70 -3.01 2.81
N HIS A 288 7.82 -1.86 2.13
CA HIS A 288 7.09 -0.65 2.50
C HIS A 288 5.57 -0.82 2.38
N ALA A 289 5.09 -1.49 1.32
CA ALA A 289 3.68 -1.79 1.15
C ALA A 289 3.15 -2.70 2.28
N HIS A 290 3.89 -3.76 2.64
CA HIS A 290 3.57 -4.64 3.77
C HIS A 290 3.47 -3.88 5.07
N PHE A 291 4.41 -2.98 5.35
CA PHE A 291 4.35 -2.13 6.54
C PHE A 291 3.07 -1.28 6.57
N THR A 292 2.69 -0.61 5.46
CA THR A 292 1.49 0.24 5.46
C THR A 292 0.22 -0.58 5.69
N ARG A 293 0.13 -1.77 5.08
CA ARG A 293 -0.94 -2.73 5.33
C ARG A 293 -0.94 -3.15 6.80
N ALA A 294 0.23 -3.48 7.36
CA ALA A 294 0.36 -3.90 8.76
C ALA A 294 -0.07 -2.81 9.74
N VAL A 295 0.19 -1.53 9.47
CA VAL A 295 -0.32 -0.41 10.28
C VAL A 295 -1.84 -0.37 10.26
N VAL A 296 -2.48 -0.53 9.10
CA VAL A 296 -3.95 -0.61 9.02
C VAL A 296 -4.48 -1.81 9.79
N GLY A 297 -3.83 -2.97 9.67
CA GLY A 297 -4.17 -4.18 10.45
C GLY A 297 -4.03 -3.98 11.96
N ALA A 298 -2.98 -3.30 12.41
CA ALA A 298 -2.76 -2.96 13.82
C ALA A 298 -3.81 -1.98 14.35
N VAL A 299 -4.14 -0.93 13.59
CA VAL A 299 -5.22 0.01 13.92
C VAL A 299 -6.54 -0.73 14.03
N TYR A 300 -6.85 -1.63 13.10
CA TYR A 300 -8.06 -2.44 13.15
C TYR A 300 -8.12 -3.34 14.39
N ALA A 301 -7.03 -4.04 14.71
CA ALA A 301 -6.97 -4.94 15.86
C ALA A 301 -7.14 -4.23 17.22
N HIS A 302 -6.54 -3.04 17.38
CA HIS A 302 -6.55 -2.31 18.65
C HIS A 302 -7.71 -1.30 18.78
N CYS A 303 -8.09 -0.63 17.69
CA CYS A 303 -9.07 0.46 17.70
C CYS A 303 -10.43 0.05 17.12
N GLY A 304 -10.51 -1.10 16.45
CA GLY A 304 -11.72 -1.60 15.83
C GLY A 304 -11.96 -1.11 14.39
N ARG A 305 -13.08 -1.53 13.82
CA ARG A 305 -13.42 -1.33 12.41
C ARG A 305 -13.55 0.13 11.99
N GLU A 306 -14.24 0.95 12.80
CA GLU A 306 -14.53 2.34 12.44
C GLU A 306 -13.24 3.17 12.34
N ALA A 307 -12.32 2.97 13.27
CA ALA A 307 -11.00 3.60 13.23
C ALA A 307 -10.18 3.17 12.01
N GLY A 308 -10.20 1.87 11.66
CA GLY A 308 -9.55 1.36 10.45
C GLY A 308 -10.10 2.00 9.17
N LYS A 309 -11.43 2.07 9.04
CA LYS A 309 -12.10 2.72 7.91
C LYS A 309 -11.77 4.22 7.82
N ALA A 310 -11.79 4.93 8.94
CA ALA A 310 -11.44 6.35 8.99
C ALA A 310 -9.98 6.59 8.57
N PHE A 311 -9.06 5.73 9.02
CA PHE A 311 -7.64 5.81 8.67
C PHE A 311 -7.39 5.57 7.18
N ILE A 312 -8.07 4.59 6.58
CA ILE A 312 -8.00 4.34 5.13
C ILE A 312 -8.57 5.52 4.35
N LYS A 313 -9.70 6.07 4.80
CA LYS A 313 -10.32 7.24 4.16
C LYS A 313 -9.39 8.46 4.15
N SER A 314 -8.66 8.70 5.24
CA SER A 314 -7.78 9.87 5.37
C SER A 314 -6.44 9.74 4.65
N HIS A 315 -5.86 8.53 4.54
CA HIS A 315 -4.52 8.35 3.98
C HIS A 315 -4.49 7.73 2.58
N ILE A 316 -5.44 6.84 2.27
CA ILE A 316 -5.44 6.06 1.01
C ILE A 316 -6.43 6.67 0.01
N LEU A 317 -7.69 6.84 0.42
CA LEU A 317 -8.76 7.37 -0.44
C LEU A 317 -8.72 8.89 -0.62
N SER A 318 -7.98 9.62 0.22
CA SER A 318 -7.78 11.06 0.07
C SER A 318 -6.92 11.44 -1.13
N ARG A 319 -6.23 10.46 -1.72
CA ARG A 319 -5.37 10.66 -2.88
C ARG A 319 -6.20 10.85 -4.15
N THR A 320 -5.78 11.76 -5.00
CA THR A 320 -6.47 12.06 -6.26
C THR A 320 -6.03 11.10 -7.34
N LEU A 321 -6.98 10.38 -7.95
CA LEU A 321 -6.76 9.54 -9.12
C LEU A 321 -7.67 9.98 -10.25
N ASP A 322 -7.08 10.26 -11.41
CA ASP A 322 -7.82 10.56 -12.63
C ASP A 322 -8.14 9.25 -13.38
N VAL A 323 -9.30 8.66 -13.05
CA VAL A 323 -9.77 7.40 -13.63
C VAL A 323 -9.93 7.51 -15.16
N SER A 324 -10.16 8.70 -15.71
CA SER A 324 -10.28 8.88 -17.16
C SER A 324 -9.00 8.52 -17.92
N LYS A 325 -7.82 8.56 -17.27
CA LYS A 325 -6.54 8.21 -17.89
C LYS A 325 -6.28 6.71 -17.95
N LEU A 326 -7.02 5.91 -17.19
CA LEU A 326 -6.88 4.46 -17.16
C LEU A 326 -7.56 3.77 -18.36
N PHE A 327 -8.44 4.47 -19.07
CA PHE A 327 -9.15 3.92 -20.22
C PHE A 327 -8.25 3.80 -21.45
N ALA A 328 -8.18 2.59 -22.01
CA ALA A 328 -7.60 2.33 -23.32
C ALA A 328 -8.64 1.63 -24.21
N PHE A 329 -9.10 2.31 -25.27
CA PHE A 329 -10.08 1.77 -26.20
C PHE A 329 -9.41 1.24 -27.46
N LYS A 330 -9.84 0.06 -27.93
CA LYS A 330 -9.40 -0.50 -29.21
C LYS A 330 -10.30 -0.04 -30.37
N THR A 331 -11.61 -0.22 -30.22
CA THR A 331 -12.63 0.04 -31.25
C THR A 331 -13.85 0.80 -30.70
N PRO A 332 -13.68 2.07 -30.29
CA PRO A 332 -14.70 2.84 -29.57
C PRO A 332 -15.94 3.16 -30.39
N THR A 333 -15.83 3.32 -31.72
CA THR A 333 -17.01 3.58 -32.57
C THR A 333 -17.97 2.39 -32.61
N ARG A 334 -17.42 1.17 -32.68
CA ARG A 334 -18.20 -0.08 -32.66
C ARG A 334 -18.82 -0.32 -31.30
N GLU A 335 -18.04 -0.13 -30.24
CA GLU A 335 -18.50 -0.27 -28.86
C GLU A 335 -19.63 0.73 -28.56
N LEU A 336 -19.50 1.99 -29.00
CA LEU A 336 -20.56 2.99 -28.86
C LEU A 336 -21.84 2.63 -29.64
N ALA A 337 -21.71 2.09 -30.85
CA ALA A 337 -22.87 1.64 -31.62
C ALA A 337 -23.60 0.48 -30.93
N LEU A 338 -22.86 -0.46 -30.35
CA LEU A 338 -23.43 -1.56 -29.55
C LEU A 338 -24.06 -1.06 -28.25
N LEU A 339 -23.45 -0.07 -27.60
CA LEU A 339 -24.02 0.59 -26.43
C LEU A 339 -25.36 1.24 -26.77
N CYS A 340 -25.43 1.99 -27.86
CA CYS A 340 -26.69 2.60 -28.31
C CYS A 340 -27.74 1.53 -28.64
N ALA A 341 -27.35 0.43 -29.29
CA ALA A 341 -28.25 -0.67 -29.58
C ALA A 341 -28.71 -1.44 -28.32
N ARG A 342 -27.89 -1.51 -27.27
CA ARG A 342 -28.23 -2.17 -26.00
C ARG A 342 -29.23 -1.35 -25.18
N GLU A 343 -29.07 -0.04 -25.18
CA GLU A 343 -29.90 0.90 -24.41
C GLU A 343 -31.10 1.44 -25.23
N ASP A 344 -31.40 0.85 -26.39
CA ASP A 344 -32.46 1.25 -27.31
C ASP A 344 -32.40 2.74 -27.76
N PHE A 345 -31.18 3.28 -27.90
CA PHE A 345 -30.95 4.61 -28.47
C PHE A 345 -30.90 4.59 -29.99
N GLU A 346 -31.20 5.73 -30.62
CA GLU A 346 -31.01 5.89 -32.06
C GLU A 346 -29.52 5.66 -32.44
N PRO A 347 -29.23 5.09 -33.62
CA PRO A 347 -27.86 4.84 -34.04
C PRO A 347 -26.98 6.09 -33.99
N PRO A 348 -25.74 6.01 -33.45
CA PRO A 348 -24.90 7.18 -33.29
C PRO A 348 -24.38 7.69 -34.64
N VAL A 349 -24.63 8.96 -34.94
CA VAL A 349 -24.19 9.63 -36.17
C VAL A 349 -23.17 10.72 -35.82
N ALA A 350 -22.00 10.68 -36.46
CA ALA A 350 -20.98 11.71 -36.32
C ALA A 350 -21.31 12.92 -37.21
N ARG A 351 -21.33 14.13 -36.62
CA ARG A 351 -21.55 15.41 -37.31
C ARG A 351 -20.37 16.34 -37.07
N LEU A 352 -19.97 17.08 -38.10
CA LEU A 352 -18.95 18.11 -37.98
C LEU A 352 -19.58 19.36 -37.34
N LEU A 353 -19.06 19.80 -36.20
CA LEU A 353 -19.55 20.98 -35.48
C LEU A 353 -18.86 22.25 -35.96
N SER A 354 -17.53 22.20 -36.03
CA SER A 354 -16.71 23.29 -36.53
C SER A 354 -15.39 22.75 -37.09
N GLU A 355 -14.83 23.47 -38.05
CA GLU A 355 -13.52 23.17 -38.59
C GLU A 355 -12.72 24.43 -38.86
N THR A 356 -11.39 24.30 -38.74
CA THR A 356 -10.47 25.37 -39.09
C THR A 356 -9.19 24.80 -39.69
N GLY A 357 -8.61 25.51 -40.66
CA GLY A 357 -7.34 25.15 -41.27
C GLY A 357 -7.34 23.81 -42.00
N ARG A 358 -8.43 23.41 -42.67
CA ARG A 358 -8.57 22.11 -43.36
C ARG A 358 -7.39 21.78 -44.29
N LEU A 359 -6.86 22.78 -45.01
CA LEU A 359 -5.73 22.64 -45.94
C LEU A 359 -4.41 23.15 -45.32
N SER A 360 -4.30 23.17 -43.99
CA SER A 360 -3.08 23.54 -43.27
C SER A 360 -2.34 22.29 -42.78
N ARG A 361 -1.08 22.46 -42.38
CA ARG A 361 -0.27 21.40 -41.76
C ARG A 361 -0.89 20.88 -40.45
N THR A 362 -1.59 21.74 -39.73
CA THR A 362 -2.22 21.42 -38.45
C THR A 362 -3.69 21.83 -38.47
N PRO A 363 -4.57 21.05 -39.15
CA PRO A 363 -6.00 21.29 -39.12
C PRO A 363 -6.56 21.04 -37.73
N VAL A 364 -7.73 21.61 -37.45
CA VAL A 364 -8.50 21.26 -36.25
C VAL A 364 -9.94 20.98 -36.66
N PHE A 365 -10.37 19.73 -36.46
CA PHE A 365 -11.74 19.30 -36.67
C PHE A 365 -12.40 19.02 -35.33
N VAL A 366 -13.57 19.62 -35.12
CA VAL A 366 -14.43 19.39 -33.97
C VAL A 366 -15.64 18.57 -34.43
N VAL A 367 -15.72 17.33 -33.97
CA VAL A 367 -16.77 16.38 -34.34
C VAL A 367 -17.60 16.04 -33.10
N GLY A 368 -18.92 16.10 -33.23
CA GLY A 368 -19.88 15.63 -32.23
C GLY A 368 -20.56 14.35 -32.68
N ILE A 369 -20.73 13.39 -31.79
CA ILE A 369 -21.56 12.19 -32.04
C ILE A 369 -22.94 12.42 -31.42
N PHE A 370 -23.97 12.23 -32.23
CA PHE A 370 -25.36 12.43 -31.86
C PHE A 370 -26.13 11.11 -31.95
N SER A 371 -27.01 10.87 -30.98
CA SER A 371 -28.09 9.90 -31.09
C SER A 371 -29.38 10.71 -31.22
N GLY A 372 -29.96 10.73 -32.42
CA GLY A 372 -31.06 11.64 -32.77
C GLY A 372 -30.72 13.12 -32.61
N LYS A 373 -31.21 13.72 -31.52
CA LYS A 373 -30.99 15.12 -31.15
C LYS A 373 -29.93 15.31 -30.06
N ASP A 374 -29.64 14.27 -29.29
CA ASP A 374 -28.79 14.36 -28.11
C ASP A 374 -27.32 14.19 -28.48
N LYS A 375 -26.47 15.10 -28.00
CA LYS A 375 -25.02 15.04 -28.19
C LYS A 375 -24.41 14.12 -27.12
N LEU A 376 -24.00 12.92 -27.53
CA LEU A 376 -23.39 11.93 -26.63
C LEU A 376 -21.95 12.29 -26.27
N GLY A 377 -21.20 12.81 -27.24
CA GLY A 377 -19.79 13.11 -27.05
C GLY A 377 -19.25 14.05 -28.11
N GLU A 378 -18.17 14.74 -27.75
CA GLU A 378 -17.47 15.69 -28.61
C GLU A 378 -15.98 15.37 -28.61
N GLY A 379 -15.35 15.48 -29.78
CA GLY A 379 -13.94 15.14 -29.98
C GLY A 379 -13.27 16.11 -30.92
N VAL A 380 -12.04 16.49 -30.56
CA VAL A 380 -11.19 17.39 -31.33
C VAL A 380 -9.96 16.63 -31.82
N GLY A 381 -9.69 16.67 -33.11
CA GLY A 381 -8.54 15.99 -33.72
C GLY A 381 -7.99 16.69 -34.95
N PRO A 382 -6.74 16.35 -35.34
CA PRO A 382 -6.11 16.90 -36.54
C PRO A 382 -6.69 16.32 -37.84
N ASN A 383 -7.31 15.15 -37.76
CA ASN A 383 -7.96 14.45 -38.88
C ASN A 383 -9.42 14.16 -38.51
N LEU A 384 -10.31 14.07 -39.51
CA LEU A 384 -11.73 13.74 -39.31
C LEU A 384 -11.92 12.40 -38.59
N ASP A 385 -11.15 11.37 -38.98
CA ASP A 385 -11.22 10.05 -38.33
C ASP A 385 -10.77 10.08 -36.88
N HIS A 386 -9.71 10.84 -36.57
CA HIS A 386 -9.21 10.98 -35.20
C HIS A 386 -10.19 11.78 -34.33
N ALA A 387 -10.79 12.85 -34.87
CA ALA A 387 -11.81 13.62 -34.18
C ALA A 387 -13.05 12.75 -33.87
N ARG A 388 -13.51 11.94 -34.85
CA ARG A 388 -14.60 10.95 -34.67
C ARG A 388 -14.24 9.90 -33.61
N TRP A 389 -13.04 9.33 -33.68
CA TRP A 389 -12.57 8.32 -32.74
C TRP A 389 -12.51 8.87 -31.31
N LYS A 390 -12.00 10.10 -31.14
CA LYS A 390 -11.98 10.80 -29.85
C LYS A 390 -13.36 11.15 -29.33
N ALA A 391 -14.28 11.58 -30.20
CA ALA A 391 -15.67 11.85 -29.81
C ALA A 391 -16.34 10.58 -29.28
N ALA A 392 -16.09 9.43 -29.91
CA ALA A 392 -16.61 8.14 -29.46
C ALA A 392 -16.02 7.71 -28.11
N MET A 393 -14.71 7.86 -27.92
CA MET A 393 -14.07 7.59 -26.62
C MET A 393 -14.63 8.48 -25.51
N ASN A 394 -14.86 9.78 -25.78
CA ASN A 394 -15.42 10.70 -24.80
C ASN A 394 -16.86 10.33 -24.44
N ALA A 395 -17.67 9.90 -25.41
CA ALA A 395 -19.01 9.37 -25.15
C ALA A 395 -18.96 8.13 -24.24
N LEU A 396 -18.11 7.14 -24.55
CA LEU A 396 -17.93 5.94 -23.72
C LEU A 396 -17.41 6.28 -22.32
N LYS A 397 -16.43 7.18 -22.21
CA LYS A 397 -15.94 7.67 -20.91
C LYS A 397 -17.05 8.31 -20.10
N SER A 398 -17.88 9.15 -20.72
CA SER A 398 -19.02 9.77 -20.02
C SER A 398 -20.03 8.75 -19.51
N TRP A 399 -20.23 7.65 -20.25
CA TRP A 399 -21.09 6.54 -19.82
C TRP A 399 -20.49 5.79 -18.63
N TYR A 400 -19.23 5.35 -18.74
CA TYR A 400 -18.57 4.53 -17.73
C TYR A 400 -18.17 5.31 -16.47
N LEU A 401 -17.82 6.59 -16.59
CA LEU A 401 -17.50 7.49 -15.48
C LEU A 401 -18.73 8.19 -14.88
N TYR A 402 -19.94 7.71 -15.22
CA TYR A 402 -21.14 8.15 -14.53
C TYR A 402 -20.97 7.97 -13.01
N SER A 403 -21.26 9.03 -12.27
CA SER A 403 -21.16 9.03 -10.82
C SER A 403 -22.41 9.63 -10.19
N PRO A 404 -23.09 8.92 -9.27
CA PRO A 404 -24.29 9.43 -8.59
C PRO A 404 -24.04 10.68 -7.73
N GLY A 405 -22.81 10.95 -7.33
CA GLY A 405 -22.46 12.10 -6.50
C GLY A 405 -21.04 12.02 -5.94
N ASP A 406 -20.58 13.11 -5.30
CA ASP A 406 -19.20 13.15 -4.82
C ASP A 406 -18.96 12.28 -3.59
N ASN A 407 -19.86 12.43 -2.61
CA ASN A 407 -19.85 11.69 -1.35
C ASN A 407 -20.89 10.57 -1.41
N VAL A 408 -20.57 9.50 -2.13
CA VAL A 408 -21.46 8.33 -2.21
C VAL A 408 -21.39 7.55 -0.90
N ARG A 409 -22.56 7.15 -0.43
CA ARG A 409 -22.71 6.27 0.74
C ARG A 409 -22.31 4.85 0.38
N VAL A 410 -21.55 4.20 1.25
CA VAL A 410 -21.05 2.85 1.02
C VAL A 410 -21.80 1.82 1.87
N PRO A 411 -21.89 0.54 1.44
CA PRO A 411 -22.57 -0.50 2.20
C PRO A 411 -22.02 -0.66 3.63
N SER A 412 -20.71 -0.48 3.83
CA SER A 412 -20.12 -0.55 5.17
C SER A 412 -20.60 0.54 6.14
N ASP A 413 -21.23 1.62 5.67
CA ASP A 413 -21.88 2.63 6.54
C ASP A 413 -23.11 2.06 7.26
N MET A 414 -23.72 0.98 6.75
CA MET A 414 -24.88 0.31 7.37
C MET A 414 -24.56 -0.37 8.69
N LEU A 415 -23.28 -0.63 8.93
CA LEU A 415 -22.83 -1.36 10.11
C LEU A 415 -22.59 -0.44 11.31
N VAL A 416 -22.69 0.87 11.13
CA VAL A 416 -22.55 1.89 12.19
C VAL A 416 -23.89 2.04 12.92
N GLU A 417 -23.83 2.21 14.24
CA GLU A 417 -25.01 2.39 15.06
C GLU A 417 -25.78 3.67 14.66
N GLY A 418 -27.10 3.55 14.47
CA GLY A 418 -27.94 4.69 14.07
C GLY A 418 -27.84 5.09 12.59
N ALA A 419 -27.28 4.23 11.72
CA ALA A 419 -27.27 4.47 10.29
C ALA A 419 -28.70 4.61 9.72
N LYS A 420 -28.87 5.52 8.75
CA LYS A 420 -30.12 5.67 8.00
C LYS A 420 -30.49 4.34 7.31
N PRO A 421 -31.75 4.11 6.94
CA PRO A 421 -32.10 2.97 6.08
C PRO A 421 -31.27 2.96 4.79
N TRP A 422 -30.90 1.77 4.29
CA TRP A 422 -30.12 1.64 3.05
C TRP A 422 -30.95 2.09 1.85
N GLU A 423 -30.35 2.91 0.98
CA GLU A 423 -30.92 3.26 -0.31
C GLU A 423 -30.25 2.40 -1.39
N PRO A 424 -31.01 1.68 -2.22
CA PRO A 424 -30.43 0.84 -3.26
C PRO A 424 -29.53 1.66 -4.21
N THR A 425 -28.29 1.24 -4.36
CA THR A 425 -27.34 1.81 -5.33
C THR A 425 -27.63 1.29 -6.73
N TYR A 426 -27.36 2.09 -7.75
CA TYR A 426 -27.43 1.65 -9.15
C TYR A 426 -26.42 0.53 -9.40
N ILE A 427 -26.86 -0.57 -10.02
CA ILE A 427 -26.02 -1.70 -10.43
C ILE A 427 -26.08 -1.77 -11.95
N ASP A 428 -24.92 -1.69 -12.60
CA ASP A 428 -24.85 -1.78 -14.05
C ASP A 428 -24.96 -3.22 -14.55
N LEU A 429 -25.38 -3.37 -15.80
CA LEU A 429 -25.47 -4.66 -16.50
C LEU A 429 -24.10 -5.20 -16.93
N GLY A 430 -23.05 -4.39 -16.82
CA GLY A 430 -21.68 -4.72 -17.20
C GLY A 430 -21.20 -3.95 -18.44
N GLU A 431 -19.92 -4.10 -18.74
CA GLU A 431 -19.28 -3.44 -19.88
C GLU A 431 -19.81 -3.94 -21.24
N VAL A 432 -19.68 -3.11 -22.27
CA VAL A 432 -20.11 -3.47 -23.63
C VAL A 432 -19.03 -4.31 -24.30
N ILE A 433 -19.35 -5.56 -24.61
CA ILE A 433 -18.44 -6.48 -25.28
C ILE A 433 -18.62 -6.36 -26.80
N SER A 434 -17.64 -5.77 -27.47
CA SER A 434 -17.59 -5.69 -28.94
C SER A 434 -16.64 -6.73 -29.54
N ARG A 435 -16.98 -7.26 -30.71
CA ARG A 435 -16.14 -8.22 -31.46
C ARG A 435 -14.91 -7.56 -32.07
#